data_AF-A0A560T0Z0-F1
#
_entry.id   AF-A0A560T0Z0-F1
#
_cell.length_a   1.000
_cell.length_b   1.000
_cell.length_c   1.000
_cell.angle_alpha   90.00
_cell.angle_beta   90.00
_cell.angle_gamma   90.00
#
_symmetry.space_group_name_H-M   'P 1'
#
loop_
_entity.id
_entity.type
_entity.pdbx_description
1 polymer ?
#
loop_
_entity_poly.entity_id
_entity_poly.type
_entity_poly.pdbx_seq_one_letter_code
_entity_poly.pdbx_strand_id
1 'polypeptide(L)'
;MPDAQRQVFLNSLVSGAAAHQLLAPGIKLCALQGGSQPGVALHIAREAQQTGQLQWILERRFEYASLYDGFFIYLDAQYALVIWHALPAAHNTLDKIFSRMLSLANLGALDAPSSR
;
A
#
# COMPACT_ATOMS: atom_id res chain seq x y z
N MET A 1 -2.04 11.07 4.74
CA MET A 1 -3.47 11.17 4.36
C MET A 1 -4.30 11.41 5.61
N PRO A 2 -5.23 12.39 5.62
CA PRO A 2 -6.13 12.64 6.75
C PRO A 2 -7.00 11.42 7.10
N ASP A 3 -7.30 11.20 8.38
CA ASP A 3 -8.00 10.00 8.87
C ASP A 3 -9.40 9.82 8.26
N ALA A 4 -10.15 10.90 8.07
CA ALA A 4 -11.47 10.83 7.44
C ALA A 4 -11.38 10.31 5.98
N GLN A 5 -10.37 10.76 5.24
CA GLN A 5 -10.13 10.30 3.86
C GLN A 5 -9.66 8.85 3.83
N ARG A 6 -8.82 8.45 4.81
CA ARG A 6 -8.42 7.04 5.00
C ARG A 6 -9.65 6.16 5.19
N GLN A 7 -10.54 6.53 6.10
CA GLN A 7 -11.71 5.72 6.42
C GLN A 7 -12.65 5.57 5.22
N VAL A 8 -12.88 6.64 4.44
CA VAL A 8 -13.69 6.59 3.21
C VAL A 8 -13.09 5.62 2.20
N PHE A 9 -11.77 5.68 2.00
CA PHE A 9 -11.07 4.76 1.10
C PHE A 9 -11.18 3.30 1.58
N LEU A 10 -10.95 3.04 2.87
CA LEU A 10 -11.06 1.68 3.43
C LEU A 10 -12.48 1.11 3.33
N ASN A 11 -13.50 1.94 3.60
CA ASN A 11 -14.90 1.54 3.42
C ASN A 11 -15.21 1.20 1.95
N SER A 12 -14.62 1.94 1.01
CA SER A 12 -14.77 1.71 -0.42
C SER A 12 -14.06 0.43 -0.89
N LEU A 13 -12.91 0.09 -0.30
CA LEU A 13 -12.23 -1.18 -0.55
C LEU A 13 -13.07 -2.37 -0.09
N VAL A 14 -13.62 -2.28 1.12
CA VAL A 14 -14.45 -3.34 1.72
C VAL A 14 -15.74 -3.58 0.94
N SER A 15 -16.36 -2.52 0.43
CA SER A 15 -17.59 -2.64 -0.37
C SER A 15 -17.36 -3.25 -1.76
N GLY A 16 -16.11 -3.53 -2.13
CA GLY A 16 -15.73 -4.04 -3.45
C GLY A 16 -15.80 -2.98 -4.55
N ALA A 17 -15.96 -1.70 -4.20
CA ALA A 17 -15.93 -0.62 -5.18
C ALA A 17 -14.51 -0.44 -5.74
N ALA A 18 -14.42 0.13 -6.94
CA ALA A 18 -13.15 0.55 -7.54
C ALA A 18 -12.57 1.75 -6.77
N ALA A 19 -11.96 1.47 -5.62
CA ALA A 19 -11.39 2.49 -4.75
C ALA A 19 -10.01 2.92 -5.26
N HIS A 20 -9.77 4.23 -5.32
CA HIS A 20 -8.47 4.81 -5.60
C HIS A 20 -8.28 6.06 -4.76
N GLN A 21 -7.07 6.26 -4.26
CA GLN A 21 -6.74 7.35 -3.37
C GLN A 21 -5.32 7.85 -3.65
N LEU A 22 -5.20 9.05 -4.18
CA LEU A 22 -3.91 9.71 -4.41
C LEU A 22 -3.31 10.14 -3.06
N LEU A 23 -2.04 9.80 -2.81
CA LEU A 23 -1.32 10.19 -1.59
C LEU A 23 -0.35 11.34 -1.85
N ALA A 24 0.30 11.31 -3.02
CA ALA A 24 1.21 12.32 -3.53
C ALA A 24 1.28 12.20 -5.06
N PRO A 25 1.87 13.17 -5.79
CA PRO A 25 2.08 13.03 -7.24
C PRO A 25 2.79 11.70 -7.58
N GLY A 26 2.14 10.88 -8.43
CA GLY A 26 2.65 9.55 -8.82
C GLY A 26 2.55 8.45 -7.76
N ILE A 27 2.00 8.71 -6.56
CA ILE A 27 1.85 7.73 -5.48
C ILE A 27 0.38 7.61 -5.10
N LYS A 28 -0.20 6.40 -5.24
CA LYS A 28 -1.61 6.15 -4.93
C LYS A 28 -1.81 4.81 -4.23
N LEU A 29 -2.92 4.71 -3.50
CA LEU A 29 -3.52 3.44 -3.16
C LEU A 29 -4.66 3.12 -4.13
N CYS A 30 -4.85 1.86 -4.44
CA CYS A 30 -6.01 1.41 -5.19
C CYS A 30 -6.44 -0.01 -4.85
N ALA A 31 -7.72 -0.29 -5.05
CA ALA A 31 -8.24 -1.65 -5.15
C ALA A 31 -7.55 -2.36 -6.33
N LEU A 32 -7.02 -3.56 -6.11
CA LEU A 32 -6.40 -4.35 -7.17
C LEU A 32 -6.65 -5.84 -6.94
N GLN A 33 -7.13 -6.53 -7.97
CA GLN A 33 -7.32 -7.98 -7.96
C GLN A 33 -5.99 -8.70 -8.19
N GLY A 34 -5.58 -9.54 -7.23
CA GLY A 34 -4.49 -10.49 -7.36
C GLY A 34 -5.05 -11.85 -7.77
N GLY A 35 -5.20 -12.08 -9.08
CA GLY A 35 -5.92 -13.25 -9.57
C GLY A 35 -7.39 -13.22 -9.12
N SER A 36 -7.83 -14.21 -8.34
CA SER A 36 -9.18 -14.26 -7.77
C SER A 36 -9.31 -13.63 -6.38
N GLN A 37 -8.23 -13.03 -5.84
CA GLN A 37 -8.24 -12.43 -4.52
C GLN A 37 -8.33 -10.90 -4.60
N PRO A 38 -9.35 -10.28 -3.98
CA PRO A 38 -9.40 -8.84 -3.87
C PRO A 38 -8.27 -8.37 -2.94
N GLY A 39 -7.64 -7.25 -3.29
CA GLY A 39 -6.55 -6.69 -2.53
C GLY A 39 -6.47 -5.18 -2.64
N VAL A 40 -5.50 -4.65 -1.91
CA VAL A 40 -5.09 -3.26 -1.96
C VAL A 40 -3.66 -3.20 -2.47
N ALA A 41 -3.38 -2.21 -3.31
CA ALA A 41 -2.07 -1.93 -3.84
C ALA A 41 -1.63 -0.52 -3.48
N LEU A 42 -0.40 -0.37 -2.98
CA LEU A 42 0.35 0.87 -3.06
C LEU A 42 1.08 0.89 -4.40
N HIS A 43 0.75 1.85 -5.24
CA HIS A 43 1.30 2.03 -6.58
C HIS A 43 2.15 3.29 -6.62
N ILE A 44 3.43 3.14 -6.96
CA ILE A 44 4.42 4.21 -7.04
C ILE A 44 4.90 4.26 -8.49
N ALA A 45 4.41 5.25 -9.23
CA ALA A 45 4.78 5.47 -10.62
C ALA A 45 6.31 5.60 -10.75
N ARG A 46 6.84 5.17 -11.90
CA ARG A 46 8.29 5.11 -12.16
C ARG A 46 9.00 6.43 -11.84
N GLU A 47 8.38 7.54 -12.21
CA GLU A 47 8.86 8.91 -12.01
C GLU A 47 8.79 9.40 -10.56
N ALA A 48 7.99 8.75 -9.70
CA ALA A 48 7.86 9.06 -8.28
C ALA A 48 8.71 8.14 -7.39
N GLN A 49 9.41 7.16 -7.98
CA GLN A 49 10.28 6.27 -7.24
C GLN A 49 11.54 6.99 -6.76
N GLN A 50 11.92 6.74 -5.52
CA GLN A 50 13.19 7.23 -4.97
C GLN A 50 14.35 6.33 -5.45
N THR A 51 15.54 6.90 -5.60
CA THR A 51 16.75 6.12 -5.92
C THR A 51 16.95 5.02 -4.87
N GLY A 52 17.09 3.77 -5.31
CA GLY A 52 17.27 2.62 -4.42
C GLY A 52 15.99 2.15 -3.71
N GLN A 53 14.80 2.69 -4.02
CA GLN A 53 13.58 2.35 -3.30
C GLN A 53 13.21 0.86 -3.42
N LEU A 54 13.39 0.25 -4.60
CA LEU A 54 13.18 -1.19 -4.77
C LEU A 54 14.15 -2.01 -3.90
N GLN A 55 15.43 -1.64 -3.87
CA GLN A 55 16.43 -2.31 -3.03
C GLN A 55 16.03 -2.23 -1.56
N TRP A 56 15.70 -1.02 -1.06
CA TRP A 56 15.24 -0.80 0.30
C TRP A 56 14.06 -1.71 0.67
N ILE A 57 13.04 -1.76 -0.20
CA ILE A 57 11.84 -2.57 0.04
C ILE A 57 12.20 -4.05 0.13
N LEU A 58 13.04 -4.56 -0.76
CA LEU A 58 13.44 -5.96 -0.77
C LEU A 58 14.29 -6.33 0.46
N GLU A 59 15.23 -5.48 0.85
CA GLU A 59 16.05 -5.65 2.06
C GLU A 59 15.16 -5.66 3.32
N ARG A 60 14.27 -4.68 3.47
CA ARG A 60 13.30 -4.62 4.59
C ARG A 60 12.36 -5.83 4.62
N ARG A 61 11.85 -6.24 3.45
CA ARG A 61 10.95 -7.41 3.34
C ARG A 61 11.66 -8.68 3.78
N PHE A 62 12.94 -8.81 3.48
CA PHE A 62 13.78 -9.94 3.86
C PHE A 62 14.13 -9.89 5.36
N GLU A 63 14.60 -8.75 5.85
CA GLU A 63 14.99 -8.55 7.26
C GLU A 63 13.81 -8.82 8.22
N TYR A 64 12.62 -8.35 7.86
CA TYR A 64 11.40 -8.51 8.67
C TYR A 64 10.38 -9.43 7.98
N ALA A 65 10.82 -10.60 7.55
CA ALA A 65 10.01 -11.55 6.77
C ALA A 65 8.64 -11.87 7.37
N SER A 66 8.54 -12.05 8.69
CA SER A 66 7.26 -12.33 9.36
C SER A 66 6.34 -11.12 9.44
N LEU A 67 6.89 -9.90 9.57
CA LEU A 67 6.11 -8.67 9.70
C LEU A 67 5.41 -8.30 8.39
N TYR A 68 6.10 -8.54 7.29
CA TYR A 68 5.67 -8.22 5.94
C TYR A 68 5.14 -9.46 5.19
N ASP A 69 4.82 -10.53 5.91
CA ASP A 69 4.18 -11.69 5.28
C ASP A 69 2.89 -11.31 4.55
N GLY A 70 2.66 -11.91 3.38
CA GLY A 70 1.53 -11.56 2.50
C GLY A 70 1.70 -10.27 1.68
N PHE A 71 2.78 -9.49 1.85
CA PHE A 71 3.10 -8.37 0.98
C PHE A 71 3.86 -8.86 -0.26
N PHE A 72 3.26 -8.67 -1.43
CA PHE A 72 3.83 -8.97 -2.73
C PHE A 72 4.39 -7.70 -3.36
N ILE A 73 5.64 -7.75 -3.79
CA ILE A 73 6.37 -6.60 -4.35
C ILE A 73 6.75 -6.94 -5.79
N TYR A 74 6.40 -6.08 -6.73
CA TYR A 74 6.74 -6.27 -8.14
C TYR A 74 6.79 -4.94 -8.89
N LEU A 75 7.39 -4.96 -10.08
CA LEU A 75 7.28 -3.90 -11.06
C LEU A 75 6.20 -4.26 -12.07
N ASP A 76 5.27 -3.35 -12.34
CA ASP A 76 4.29 -3.54 -13.39
C ASP A 76 4.87 -3.28 -14.80
N ALA A 77 4.04 -3.40 -15.83
CA ALA A 77 4.45 -3.20 -17.23
C ALA A 77 4.91 -1.76 -17.54
N GLN A 78 4.62 -0.79 -16.67
CA GLN A 78 5.08 0.59 -16.77
C GLN A 78 6.30 0.86 -15.87
N TYR A 79 6.88 -0.18 -15.27
CA TYR A 79 7.93 -0.10 -14.26
C TYR A 79 7.53 0.69 -13.01
N ALA A 80 6.22 0.80 -12.73
CA ALA A 80 5.78 1.30 -11.45
C ALA A 80 6.00 0.23 -10.38
N LEU A 81 6.38 0.67 -9.19
CA LEU A 81 6.62 -0.20 -8.05
C LEU A 81 5.31 -0.41 -7.32
N VAL A 82 4.92 -1.68 -7.22
CA VAL A 82 3.66 -2.08 -6.64
C VAL A 82 3.92 -2.95 -5.42
N ILE A 83 3.31 -2.55 -4.30
CA ILE A 83 3.20 -3.36 -3.10
C ILE A 83 1.74 -3.74 -2.93
N TRP A 84 1.43 -5.02 -3.13
CA TRP A 84 0.08 -5.56 -3.03
C TRP A 84 -0.07 -6.42 -1.77
N HIS A 85 -1.27 -6.39 -1.20
CA HIS A 85 -1.68 -7.29 -0.11
C HIS A 85 -3.17 -7.65 -0.29
N ALA A 86 -3.51 -8.91 -0.03
CA ALA A 86 -4.89 -9.38 -0.05
C ALA A 86 -5.74 -8.65 1.01
N LEU A 87 -7.02 -8.40 0.74
CA LEU A 87 -7.89 -7.83 1.78
C LEU A 87 -8.06 -8.85 2.92
N PRO A 88 -7.82 -8.46 4.18
CA PRO A 88 -8.08 -9.31 5.32
C PRO A 88 -9.59 -9.46 5.53
N ALA A 89 -10.02 -10.59 6.09
CA ALA A 89 -11.42 -10.77 6.50
C ALA A 89 -11.85 -9.75 7.59
N ALA A 90 -10.90 -9.33 8.44
CA ALA A 90 -11.15 -8.40 9.54
C ALA A 90 -10.83 -6.95 9.14
N HIS A 91 -11.84 -6.08 9.20
CA HIS A 91 -11.77 -4.70 8.72
C HIS A 91 -10.79 -3.84 9.54
N ASN A 92 -10.66 -4.11 10.84
CA ASN A 92 -9.74 -3.41 11.75
C ASN A 92 -8.24 -3.64 11.45
N THR A 93 -7.93 -4.53 10.51
CA THR A 93 -6.55 -4.86 10.12
C THR A 93 -6.09 -4.05 8.91
N LEU A 94 -7.02 -3.44 8.16
CA LEU A 94 -6.72 -2.68 6.95
C LEU A 94 -5.88 -1.43 7.20
N ASP A 95 -6.18 -0.66 8.25
CA ASP A 95 -5.37 0.50 8.64
C ASP A 95 -3.91 0.10 8.90
N LYS A 96 -3.71 -1.01 9.62
CA LYS A 96 -2.37 -1.54 9.91
C LYS A 96 -1.66 -2.00 8.65
N ILE A 97 -2.37 -2.64 7.72
CA ILE A 97 -1.80 -3.04 6.41
C ILE A 97 -1.34 -1.80 5.65
N PHE A 98 -2.16 -0.75 5.63
CA PHE A 98 -1.79 0.50 4.95
C PHE A 98 -0.55 1.16 5.56
N SER A 99 -0.53 1.36 6.88
CA SER A 99 0.64 1.90 7.58
C SER A 99 1.90 1.05 7.33
N ARG A 100 1.75 -0.28 7.27
CA ARG A 100 2.86 -1.20 6.93
C ARG A 100 3.31 -1.07 5.48
N MET A 101 2.41 -0.89 4.51
CA MET A 101 2.77 -0.63 3.10
C MET A 101 3.63 0.62 3.00
N LEU A 102 3.20 1.71 3.63
CA LEU A 102 3.95 2.96 3.63
C LEU A 102 5.30 2.82 4.34
N SER A 103 5.35 2.17 5.50
CA SER A 103 6.60 1.91 6.21
C SER A 103 7.59 1.07 5.37
N LEU A 104 7.09 0.02 4.70
CA LEU A 104 7.89 -0.84 3.82
C LEU A 104 8.49 -0.02 2.66
N ALA A 105 7.71 0.88 2.06
CA ALA A 105 8.13 1.72 0.96
C ALA A 105 8.98 2.95 1.33
N ASN A 106 9.35 3.10 2.61
CA ASN A 106 9.97 4.31 3.16
C ASN A 106 9.13 5.60 2.97
N LEU A 107 7.80 5.45 2.99
CA LEU A 107 6.81 6.51 2.79
C LEU A 107 6.00 6.80 4.05
N GLY A 108 6.54 6.49 5.24
CA GLY A 108 5.85 6.68 6.52
C GLY A 108 5.39 8.12 6.78
N ALA A 109 6.03 9.13 6.18
CA ALA A 109 5.58 10.52 6.27
C ALA A 109 4.21 10.78 5.60
N LEU A 110 3.79 9.91 4.68
CA LEU A 110 2.44 9.95 4.07
C LEU A 110 1.38 9.33 5.00
N ASP A 111 1.82 8.62 6.03
CA ASP A 111 0.99 8.08 7.10
C ASP A 111 0.80 9.20 8.12
N ALA A 112 -0.29 9.98 8.00
CA ALA A 112 -0.50 11.09 8.92
C ALA A 112 -0.61 10.53 10.35
N PRO A 113 0.05 11.13 11.35
CA PRO A 113 -0.08 10.69 12.73
C PRO A 113 -1.52 10.93 13.17
N SER A 114 -2.12 9.90 13.77
CA SER A 114 -3.29 10.06 14.61
C SER A 114 -2.97 11.14 15.64
N SER A 115 -3.62 12.30 15.56
CA SER A 115 -3.74 13.20 16.71
C SER A 115 -4.53 12.41 17.75
N ARG A 116 -3.82 11.78 18.68
CA ARG A 116 -4.42 11.10 19.82
C ARG A 116 -4.86 12.14 20.84
#